data_AF-A0A976CV15-F1
#
_entry.id   AF-A0A976CV15-F1
#
_cell.length_a   1.000
_cell.length_b   1.000
_cell.length_c   1.000
_cell.angle_alpha   90.00
_cell.angle_beta   90.00
_cell.angle_gamma   90.00
#
_symmetry.space_group_name_H-M   'P 1'
#
loop_
_entity.id
_entity.type
_entity.pdbx_description
1 polymer ?
#
loop_
_entity_poly.entity_id
_entity_poly.type
_entity_poly.pdbx_seq_one_letter_code
_entity_poly.pdbx_strand_id
1 'polypeptide(L)'
;MKSFLLLLGLIVIAIGFAGKAMLPGRNESFSFLQGGLALGGAFLICFFFLRNSYWHGMIGSGIVALLGFCRSVVNAPNWLKWLQQAPPKTPATPILELAVAILCLIYLIKVIQLLLTEKTRRLLENDNTTKKS
;
A
#
# COMPACT_ATOMS: atom_id res chain seq x y z
N MET A 1 0.68 -2.95 -14.48
CA MET A 1 0.00 -3.05 -13.17
C MET A 1 0.38 -4.31 -12.39
N LYS A 2 0.26 -5.52 -12.98
CA LYS A 2 0.53 -6.79 -12.27
C LYS A 2 1.96 -6.85 -11.67
N SER A 3 2.98 -6.57 -12.47
CA SER A 3 4.39 -6.57 -12.02
C SER A 3 4.67 -5.51 -10.96
N PHE A 4 3.97 -4.37 -11.02
CA PHE A 4 4.12 -3.30 -10.04
C PHE A 4 3.55 -3.70 -8.68
N LEU A 5 2.44 -4.45 -8.65
CA LEU A 5 1.82 -4.98 -7.44
C LEU A 5 2.73 -6.00 -6.73
N LEU A 6 3.34 -6.90 -7.50
CA LEU A 6 4.33 -7.85 -7.00
C LEU A 6 5.54 -7.12 -6.42
N LEU A 7 6.09 -6.17 -7.18
CA LEU A 7 7.27 -5.41 -6.79
C LEU A 7 7.00 -4.56 -5.53
N LEU A 8 5.81 -3.96 -5.43
CA LEU A 8 5.36 -3.22 -4.24
C LEU A 8 5.28 -4.13 -3.01
N GLY A 9 4.67 -5.32 -3.15
CA GLY A 9 4.63 -6.31 -2.07
C GLY A 9 6.02 -6.74 -1.60
N LEU A 10 6.94 -6.97 -2.54
CA LEU A 10 8.33 -7.35 -2.26
C LEU A 10 9.11 -6.23 -1.56
N ILE A 11 8.93 -4.97 -2.01
CA ILE A 11 9.51 -3.79 -1.35
C ILE A 11 8.98 -3.65 0.08
N VAL A 12 7.68 -3.81 0.31
CA VAL A 12 7.09 -3.68 1.65
C VAL A 12 7.61 -4.77 2.59
N ILE A 13 7.81 -6.00 2.09
CA ILE A 13 8.46 -7.07 2.87
C ILE A 13 9.91 -6.70 3.17
N ALA A 14 10.67 -6.21 2.19
CA ALA A 14 12.06 -5.79 2.38
C ALA A 14 12.18 -4.66 3.41
N ILE A 15 11.25 -3.70 3.38
CA ILE A 15 11.12 -2.64 4.40
C ILE A 15 10.84 -3.23 5.78
N GLY A 16 9.95 -4.21 5.90
CA GLY A 16 9.69 -4.91 7.16
C GLY A 16 10.94 -5.59 7.75
N PHE A 17 11.75 -6.23 6.89
CA PHE A 17 13.04 -6.82 7.27
C PHE A 17 14.08 -5.77 7.65
N ALA A 18 14.17 -4.68 6.88
CA ALA A 18 15.08 -3.56 7.17
C ALA A 18 14.73 -2.90 8.51
N GLY A 19 13.44 -2.74 8.82
CA GLY A 19 12.97 -2.31 10.14
C GLY A 19 13.51 -3.22 11.24
N LYS A 20 13.29 -4.53 11.15
CA LYS A 20 13.81 -5.50 12.13
C LYS A 20 15.34 -5.39 12.35
N ALA A 21 16.11 -5.11 11.30
CA ALA A 21 17.56 -4.98 11.38
C ALA A 21 18.02 -3.64 12.00
N MET A 22 17.23 -2.58 11.89
CA MET A 22 17.58 -1.23 12.33
C MET A 22 17.07 -0.86 13.73
N LEU A 23 16.12 -1.61 14.30
CA LEU A 23 15.62 -1.36 15.65
C LEU A 23 16.34 -2.22 16.70
N PRO A 24 16.88 -1.62 17.78
CA PRO A 24 17.44 -2.37 18.91
C PRO A 24 16.38 -2.95 19.87
N GLY A 25 15.14 -2.46 19.82
CA GLY A 25 14.04 -2.89 20.69
C GLY A 25 13.33 -4.14 20.18
N ARG A 26 13.43 -5.27 20.91
CA ARG A 26 12.88 -6.58 20.52
C ARG A 26 11.37 -6.56 20.21
N ASN A 27 10.58 -5.77 20.93
CA ASN A 27 9.12 -5.71 20.77
C ASN A 27 8.68 -4.83 19.59
N GLU A 28 9.30 -3.66 19.42
CA GLU A 28 8.98 -2.75 18.30
C GLU A 28 9.43 -3.34 16.96
N SER A 29 10.59 -4.01 16.94
CA SER A 29 11.13 -4.69 15.76
C SER A 29 10.18 -5.77 15.24
N PHE A 30 9.56 -6.51 16.15
CA PHE A 30 8.64 -7.59 15.81
C PHE A 30 7.31 -7.06 15.28
N SER A 31 6.78 -6.00 15.90
CA SER A 31 5.56 -5.31 15.44
C SER A 31 5.73 -4.74 14.02
N PHE A 32 6.90 -4.15 13.72
CA PHE A 32 7.24 -3.65 12.39
C PHE A 32 7.34 -4.77 11.36
N LEU A 33 8.04 -5.86 11.70
CA LEU A 33 8.19 -7.01 10.81
C LEU A 33 6.83 -7.65 10.51
N GLN A 34 5.99 -7.84 11.53
CA GLN A 34 4.63 -8.37 11.39
C GLN A 34 3.78 -7.46 10.49
N GLY A 35 3.87 -6.13 10.67
CA GLY A 35 3.20 -5.16 9.81
C GLY A 35 3.65 -5.26 8.35
N GLY A 36 4.96 -5.31 8.10
CA GLY A 36 5.52 -5.44 6.76
C GLY A 36 5.17 -6.77 6.08
N LEU A 37 5.21 -7.89 6.81
CA LEU A 37 4.81 -9.20 6.29
C LEU A 37 3.30 -9.29 6.03
N ALA A 38 2.47 -8.73 6.91
CA ALA A 38 1.02 -8.76 6.73
C ALA A 38 0.60 -7.92 5.51
N LEU A 39 1.09 -6.68 5.39
CA LEU A 39 0.79 -5.81 4.25
C LEU A 39 1.41 -6.33 2.95
N GLY A 40 2.70 -6.66 2.97
CA GLY A 40 3.40 -7.18 1.79
C GLY A 40 2.86 -8.54 1.34
N GLY A 41 2.51 -9.41 2.29
CA GLY A 41 1.83 -10.68 2.04
C GLY A 41 0.43 -10.48 1.45
N ALA A 42 -0.35 -9.53 1.96
CA ALA A 42 -1.66 -9.19 1.38
C ALA A 42 -1.53 -8.73 -0.08
N PHE A 43 -0.53 -7.90 -0.42
CA PHE A 43 -0.26 -7.54 -1.81
C PHE A 43 0.11 -8.76 -2.67
N LEU A 44 0.93 -9.68 -2.18
CA LEU A 44 1.26 -10.93 -2.87
C LEU A 44 0.03 -11.82 -3.11
N ILE A 45 -0.86 -11.93 -2.13
CA ILE A 45 -2.12 -12.68 -2.26
C ILE A 45 -3.01 -12.01 -3.32
N CYS A 46 -3.16 -10.68 -3.26
CA CYS A 46 -3.91 -9.94 -4.28
C CYS A 46 -3.30 -10.10 -5.68
N PHE A 47 -1.98 -10.16 -5.81
CA PHE A 47 -1.30 -10.48 -7.07
C PHE A 47 -1.68 -11.88 -7.59
N PHE A 48 -1.69 -12.89 -6.71
CA PHE A 48 -2.07 -14.25 -7.09
C PHE A 48 -3.53 -14.32 -7.56
N PHE A 49 -4.44 -13.67 -6.83
CA PHE A 49 -5.85 -13.57 -7.24
C PHE A 49 -6.05 -12.82 -8.56
N LEU A 50 -5.17 -11.89 -8.90
CA LEU A 50 -5.20 -11.18 -10.18
C LEU A 50 -5.01 -12.12 -11.39
N ARG A 51 -4.43 -13.32 -11.18
CA ARG A 51 -4.28 -14.36 -12.22
C ARG A 51 -5.59 -15.11 -12.47
N ASN A 52 -6.38 -15.35 -11.42
CA ASN A 52 -7.65 -16.07 -11.52
C ASN A 52 -8.83 -15.15 -11.84
N SER A 53 -8.88 -13.97 -11.21
CA SER A 53 -9.98 -13.02 -11.35
C SER A 53 -9.45 -11.59 -11.30
N TYR A 54 -9.26 -11.00 -12.48
CA TYR A 54 -8.62 -9.69 -12.64
C TYR A 54 -9.28 -8.57 -11.83
N TRP A 55 -10.62 -8.51 -11.85
CA TRP A 55 -11.40 -7.51 -11.12
C TRP A 55 -11.33 -7.67 -9.61
N HIS A 56 -11.39 -8.91 -9.12
CA HIS A 56 -11.36 -9.21 -7.70
C HIS A 56 -9.99 -8.90 -7.07
N GLY A 57 -8.91 -9.30 -7.76
CA GLY A 57 -7.55 -8.98 -7.32
C GLY A 57 -7.26 -7.48 -7.35
N MET A 58 -7.80 -6.75 -8.32
CA MET A 58 -7.59 -5.31 -8.43
C MET A 58 -8.29 -4.53 -7.30
N ILE A 59 -9.57 -4.80 -7.05
CA ILE A 59 -10.32 -4.15 -5.97
C ILE A 59 -9.70 -4.52 -4.61
N GLY A 60 -9.37 -5.80 -4.41
CA GLY A 60 -8.69 -6.26 -3.19
C GLY A 60 -7.36 -5.55 -2.95
N SER A 61 -6.53 -5.38 -3.99
CA SER A 61 -5.27 -4.66 -3.88
C SER A 61 -5.45 -3.17 -3.56
N GLY A 62 -6.52 -2.55 -4.06
CA GLY A 62 -6.89 -1.18 -3.71
C GLY A 62 -7.28 -1.05 -2.23
N ILE A 63 -8.07 -1.98 -1.71
CA ILE A 63 -8.46 -2.01 -0.29
C ILE A 63 -7.23 -2.21 0.61
N VAL A 64 -6.35 -3.14 0.25
CA VAL A 64 -5.10 -3.38 1.00
C VAL A 64 -4.22 -2.13 1.03
N ALA A 65 -4.09 -1.43 -0.10
CA ALA A 65 -3.34 -0.18 -0.17
C ALA A 65 -3.97 0.93 0.68
N LEU A 66 -5.29 1.03 0.70
CA LEU A 66 -6.01 1.97 1.56
C LEU A 66 -5.81 1.64 3.04
N LEU A 67 -5.93 0.38 3.44
CA LEU A 67 -5.70 -0.06 4.82
C LEU A 67 -4.26 0.19 5.26
N GLY A 68 -3.28 -0.05 4.38
CA GLY A 68 -1.88 0.26 4.62
C GLY A 68 -1.66 1.75 4.84
N PHE A 69 -2.24 2.60 4.00
CA PHE A 69 -2.18 4.05 4.15
C PHE A 69 -2.85 4.53 5.46
N CYS A 70 -4.08 4.08 5.74
CA CYS A 70 -4.79 4.45 6.97
C CYS A 70 -4.02 4.04 8.22
N ARG A 71 -3.43 2.83 8.24
CA ARG A 71 -2.59 2.38 9.36
C ARG A 71 -1.38 3.29 9.57
N SER A 72 -0.72 3.70 8.50
CA SER A 72 0.40 4.65 8.58
C SER A 72 -0.05 6.04 9.05
N VAL A 73 -1.20 6.54 8.58
CA VAL A 73 -1.76 7.83 9.00
C VAL A 73 -2.16 7.83 10.48
N VAL A 74 -2.67 6.71 11.02
CA VAL A 74 -2.94 6.58 12.46
C VAL A 74 -1.64 6.72 13.29
N ASN A 75 -0.49 6.39 12.71
CA ASN A 75 0.82 6.59 13.33
C ASN A 75 1.45 7.98 13.04
N ALA A 76 0.77 8.87 12.30
CA ALA A 76 1.20 10.24 12.04
C ALA A 76 1.57 11.08 13.28
N PRO A 77 0.87 11.02 14.44
CA PRO A 77 1.29 11.77 15.62
C PRO A 77 2.67 11.36 16.13
N ASN A 78 3.09 10.10 15.92
CA ASN A 78 4.44 9.65 16.27
C ASN A 78 5.49 10.20 15.30
N TRP A 79 5.13 10.36 14.02
CA TRP A 79 5.99 11.04 13.04
C TRP A 79 6.20 12.51 13.38
N LEU A 80 5.13 13.22 13.76
CA LEU A 80 5.21 14.63 14.13
C LEU A 80 6.09 14.83 15.38
N LYS A 81 5.92 13.95 16.38
CA LYS A 81 6.77 13.94 17.58
C LYS A 81 8.24 13.67 17.26
N TRP A 82 8.54 12.73 16.35
CA TRP A 82 9.90 12.45 15.90
C TRP A 82 10.52 13.64 15.15
N LEU A 83 9.74 14.34 14.32
CA LEU A 83 10.19 15.53 13.60
C LEU A 83 10.56 16.68 14.54
N GLN A 84 9.84 16.79 15.66
CA GLN A 84 10.02 17.83 16.68
C GLN A 84 11.14 17.52 17.69
N GLN A 85 11.72 16.31 17.67
CA GLN A 85 12.82 15.96 18.57
C GLN A 85 14.14 16.59 18.14
N ALA A 86 14.78 17.31 19.05
CA ALA A 86 16.17 17.76 18.92
C ALA A 86 17.12 16.54 18.92
N PRO A 87 18.27 16.59 18.21
CA PRO A 87 19.21 15.48 18.16
C PRO A 87 19.72 15.10 19.57
N PRO A 88 19.97 13.80 19.86
CA PRO A 88 20.04 12.66 18.94
C PRO A 88 18.67 12.06 18.59
N LYS A 89 18.44 11.81 17.30
CA LYS A 89 17.17 11.25 16.78
C LYS A 89 17.01 9.79 17.20
N THR A 90 15.81 9.45 17.65
CA THR A 90 15.34 8.08 17.90
C THR A 90 15.26 7.26 16.58
N PRO A 91 15.13 5.92 16.64
CA PRO A 91 15.33 5.00 15.51
C PRO A 91 14.61 5.42 14.22
N ALA A 92 15.13 5.03 13.06
CA ALA A 92 14.62 5.38 11.72
C ALA A 92 13.22 4.80 11.37
N THR A 93 12.52 4.21 12.34
CA THR A 93 11.15 3.66 12.23
C THR A 93 10.16 4.55 11.49
N PRO A 94 9.99 5.85 11.82
CA PRO A 94 8.96 6.67 11.20
C PRO A 94 9.25 6.98 9.73
N ILE A 95 10.52 6.96 9.30
CA ILE A 95 10.89 7.16 7.90
C ILE A 95 10.47 5.96 7.04
N LEU A 96 10.70 4.74 7.53
CA LEU A 96 10.29 3.51 6.82
C LEU A 96 8.76 3.43 6.72
N GLU A 97 8.04 3.79 7.78
CA GLU A 97 6.57 3.85 7.78
C GLU A 97 6.03 4.88 6.79
N LEU A 98 6.64 6.07 6.73
CA LEU A 98 6.29 7.12 5.77
C LEU A 98 6.52 6.64 4.33
N ALA A 99 7.65 5.97 4.07
CA ALA A 99 7.96 5.40 2.76
C ALA A 99 6.90 4.38 2.32
N VAL A 100 6.48 3.48 3.23
CA VAL A 100 5.39 2.53 2.97
C VAL A 100 4.07 3.26 2.72
N ALA A 101 3.75 4.31 3.49
CA ALA A 101 2.54 5.10 3.31
C ALA A 101 2.49 5.77 1.93
N ILE A 102 3.59 6.38 1.50
CA ILE A 102 3.72 7.04 0.20
C ILE A 102 3.60 6.00 -0.93
N LEU A 103 4.26 4.85 -0.80
CA LEU A 103 4.15 3.76 -1.79
C LEU A 103 2.70 3.25 -1.91
N CYS A 104 2.02 3.02 -0.78
CA CYS A 104 0.61 2.63 -0.75
C CYS A 104 -0.29 3.69 -1.38
N LEU A 105 -0.05 4.99 -1.11
CA LEU A 105 -0.83 6.09 -1.66
C LEU A 105 -0.65 6.21 -3.18
N ILE A 106 0.59 6.17 -3.68
CA ILE A 106 0.88 6.21 -5.12
C ILE A 106 0.19 5.03 -5.82
N TYR A 107 0.26 3.84 -5.23
CA TYR A 107 -0.40 2.66 -5.77
C TYR A 107 -1.92 2.80 -5.78
N LEU A 108 -2.51 3.28 -4.68
CA LEU A 108 -3.94 3.53 -4.57
C LEU A 108 -4.44 4.50 -5.64
N ILE A 109 -3.72 5.60 -5.88
CA ILE A 109 -4.05 6.57 -6.94
C ILE A 109 -4.06 5.88 -8.31
N LYS A 110 -3.07 5.02 -8.61
CA LYS A 110 -3.02 4.26 -9.87
C LYS A 110 -4.22 3.33 -10.03
N VAL A 111 -4.63 2.65 -8.96
CA VAL A 111 -5.82 1.77 -8.99
C VAL A 111 -7.09 2.59 -9.23
N ILE A 112 -7.25 3.72 -8.53
CA ILE A 112 -8.41 4.60 -8.71
C ILE A 112 -8.47 5.15 -10.14
N GLN A 113 -7.35 5.61 -10.69
CA GLN A 113 -7.28 6.08 -12.09
C GLN A 113 -7.77 5.00 -13.05
N LEU A 114 -7.34 3.75 -12.86
CA LEU A 114 -7.74 2.66 -13.74
C LEU A 114 -9.24 2.30 -13.59
N LEU A 115 -9.78 2.36 -12.37
CA LEU A 115 -11.21 2.19 -12.13
C LEU A 115 -12.04 3.31 -12.77
N LEU A 116 -11.57 4.56 -12.71
CA LEU A 116 -12.22 5.69 -13.36
C LEU A 116 -12.20 5.55 -14.89
N THR A 117 -11.07 5.13 -15.48
CA THR A 117 -10.98 4.87 -16.91
C THR A 117 -11.98 3.79 -17.36
N GLU A 118 -12.10 2.69 -16.61
CA GLU A 118 -13.09 1.66 -16.94
C GLU A 118 -14.52 2.19 -16.77
N LYS A 119 -14.80 2.95 -15.71
CA LYS A 119 -16.14 3.55 -15.50
C LYS A 119 -16.52 4.43 -16.68
N THR A 120 -15.59 5.27 -17.16
CA THR A 120 -15.80 6.12 -18.35
C THR A 120 -16.03 5.28 -19.60
N ARG A 121 -15.26 4.20 -19.81
CA ARG A 121 -15.47 3.28 -20.94
C ARG A 121 -16.89 2.71 -20.95
N ARG A 122 -17.38 2.23 -19.81
CA ARG A 122 -18.74 1.68 -19.68
C ARG A 122 -19.84 2.72 -19.90
N LEU A 123 -19.62 3.96 -19.46
CA LEU A 123 -20.57 5.06 -19.71
C LEU A 123 -20.68 5.39 -21.21
N LEU A 124 -19.57 5.43 -21.93
CA LEU A 124 -19.55 5.67 -23.39
C LEU A 124 -20.15 4.51 -24.19
N GLU A 125 -19.95 3.27 -23.73
CA GLU A 125 -20.56 2.08 -24.32
C GLU A 125 -22.08 2.11 -24.17
N ASN A 126 -22.59 2.49 -23.00
CA ASN A 126 -24.02 2.66 -22.75
C ASN A 126 -24.64 3.80 -23.59
N ASP A 127 -24.01 4.97 -23.68
CA ASP A 127 -24.55 6.10 -24.48
C ASP A 127 -24.71 5.76 -25.96
N ASN A 128 -23.76 5.01 -26.53
CA ASN A 128 -23.81 4.56 -27.92
C ASN A 128 -24.93 3.53 -28.17
N THR A 129 -25.25 2.69 -27.18
CA THR A 129 -26.37 1.74 -27.30
C THR A 129 -27.74 2.43 -27.23
N THR A 130 -27.88 3.48 -26.41
CA THR A 130 -29.12 4.27 -26.32
C THR A 130 -29.37 5.14 -27.56
N LYS A 131 -28.34 5.60 -28.27
CA LYS A 131 -28.50 6.35 -29.54
C LYS A 131 -28.81 5.47 -30.75
N LYS A 132 -28.67 4.14 -30.63
CA LYS A 132 -28.95 3.17 -31.70
C LYS A 132 -30.35 2.56 -31.61
N SER A 133 -31.09 2.82 -30.52
CA SER A 133 -32.50 2.46 -30.32
C SER A 133 -33.41 3.63 -30.67
#